data_AF-A0A0G1H5D2-F1
#
_entry.id   AF-A0A0G1H5D2-F1
#
_cell.length_a   1.000
_cell.length_b   1.000
_cell.length_c   1.000
_cell.angle_alpha   90.00
_cell.angle_beta   90.00
_cell.angle_gamma   90.00
#
_symmetry.space_group_name_H-M   'P 1'
#
loop_
_entity.id
_entity.type
_entity.pdbx_description
1 polymer ?
#
loop_
_entity_poly.entity_id
_entity_poly.type
_entity_poly.pdbx_seq_one_letter_code
_entity_poly.pdbx_strand_id
1 'polypeptide(L)'
;MQSEEIRRKFLNFFKERGHTIVPSSSLVPESDPSVLFTTAGMQQFKPYYLGIKDPVVDFGSQNTASVQKSVRTSDIDEVGDERHLTFFEMLGNFSFGGYWKEEAIRYAHEFVTREMKLDIDYVTVFEGEDGVPEDRESEEIWKLIDPNIEVKKFGRADNFWGPTGEEGPCGPTTEIYVNGMEIWNIVLNEFYQNKDKSLRSLDIKGIDTGMGLERLVMVLQNKNNIFDTDLFASSVKVLSSTPSPNIRSLRIITDHIRTSAFMIADGVIPSNTDRGYVLRRLLRRSYVHARKIGAETEVLNAVADLIIGHPSYKGLYNFDLDNRRVVMDEIEKFKITLESGLKQVEKGADPFVLFTSYGFPFELTEEIANEKGIVLDRSKFEQEMKKHQALSRAGAEKKFKGGLAGHSEMEVKYHTTTHLLHQALREVLGKDVFQKGSNITPERLRFDFSFARKMTDEEKKKVEELVNKKIKESLPVSYEDLSLEEAKKKGAVGLFEEKYGDKVRVYKIGDFSLEFCGGPHVKNTDILGTFKIVKEEAVSLGVRRIKAILK
;
A
#
# COMPACT_ATOMS: atom_id res chain seq x y z
N MET A 1 5.87 20.06 -25.09
CA MET A 1 6.39 20.68 -23.84
C MET A 1 6.87 19.57 -22.91
N GLN A 2 7.95 19.76 -22.14
CA GLN A 2 8.47 18.73 -21.21
C GLN A 2 7.65 18.69 -19.90
N SER A 3 7.58 17.53 -19.23
CA SER A 3 6.76 17.35 -18.01
C SER A 3 7.16 18.30 -16.86
N GLU A 4 8.45 18.55 -16.67
CA GLU A 4 8.96 19.49 -15.65
C GLU A 4 8.49 20.92 -15.91
N GLU A 5 8.51 21.35 -17.17
CA GLU A 5 8.05 22.67 -17.58
C GLU A 5 6.55 22.85 -17.33
N ILE A 6 5.75 21.82 -17.61
CA ILE A 6 4.30 21.84 -17.39
C ILE A 6 3.97 22.03 -15.90
N ARG A 7 4.60 21.25 -15.00
CA ARG A 7 4.42 21.42 -13.54
C ARG A 7 4.74 22.85 -13.12
N ARG A 8 5.88 23.39 -13.56
CA ARG A 8 6.30 24.75 -13.21
C ARG A 8 5.33 25.81 -13.73
N LYS A 9 4.89 25.71 -14.99
CA LYS A 9 3.92 26.64 -15.57
C LYS A 9 2.60 26.62 -14.82
N PHE A 10 2.08 25.44 -14.48
CA PHE A 10 0.86 25.29 -13.70
C PHE A 10 0.97 25.96 -12.33
N LEU A 11 2.02 25.64 -11.56
CA LEU A 11 2.21 26.21 -10.23
C LEU A 11 2.43 27.73 -10.28
N ASN A 12 3.19 28.24 -11.24
CA ASN A 12 3.39 29.69 -11.40
C ASN A 12 2.09 30.40 -11.79
N PHE A 13 1.31 29.83 -12.72
CA PHE A 13 0.04 30.39 -13.17
C PHE A 13 -0.94 30.62 -12.01
N PHE A 14 -1.05 29.65 -11.09
CA PHE A 14 -1.90 29.79 -9.91
C PHE A 14 -1.27 30.64 -8.81
N LYS A 15 0.06 30.59 -8.64
CA LYS A 15 0.76 31.49 -7.69
C LYS A 15 0.54 32.96 -8.03
N GLU A 16 0.58 33.32 -9.32
CA GLU A 16 0.31 34.69 -9.80
C GLU A 16 -1.15 35.13 -9.57
N ARG A 17 -2.06 34.18 -9.32
CA ARG A 17 -3.48 34.40 -9.01
C ARG A 17 -3.79 34.32 -7.51
N GLY A 18 -2.77 34.31 -6.66
CA GLY A 18 -2.92 34.35 -5.20
C GLY A 18 -3.12 32.99 -4.53
N HIS A 19 -2.89 31.89 -5.25
CA HIS A 19 -2.88 30.55 -4.65
C HIS A 19 -1.56 30.30 -3.92
N THR A 20 -1.64 29.75 -2.71
CA THR A 20 -0.48 29.23 -2.00
C THR A 20 -0.06 27.89 -2.60
N ILE A 21 1.22 27.75 -2.96
CA ILE A 21 1.74 26.48 -3.48
C ILE A 21 2.03 25.53 -2.32
N VAL A 22 1.32 24.40 -2.31
CA VAL A 22 1.41 23.38 -1.26
C VAL A 22 2.16 22.17 -1.82
N PRO A 23 3.12 21.59 -1.06
CA PRO A 23 3.84 20.40 -1.50
C PRO A 23 2.91 19.18 -1.64
N SER A 24 3.36 18.21 -2.42
CA SER A 24 2.71 16.90 -2.52
C SER A 24 2.66 16.23 -1.14
N SER A 25 1.49 15.75 -0.72
CA SER A 25 1.36 14.87 0.45
C SER A 25 1.86 13.46 0.14
N SER A 26 2.12 12.67 1.19
CA SER A 26 2.52 11.27 1.05
C SER A 26 1.46 10.44 0.32
N LEU A 27 1.89 9.44 -0.45
CA LEU A 27 1.03 8.39 -0.98
C LEU A 27 0.40 7.54 0.12
N VAL A 28 0.95 7.57 1.33
CA VAL A 28 0.42 6.91 2.53
C VAL A 28 -0.37 7.94 3.34
N PRO A 29 -1.72 7.91 3.32
CA PRO A 29 -2.53 8.85 4.09
C PRO A 29 -2.33 8.59 5.60
N GLU A 30 -1.88 9.61 6.34
CA GLU A 30 -1.69 9.50 7.79
C GLU A 30 -3.01 9.58 8.57
N SER A 31 -3.97 10.32 8.04
CA SER A 31 -5.21 10.71 8.75
C SER A 31 -6.48 10.04 8.23
N ASP A 32 -6.39 9.16 7.23
CA ASP A 32 -7.56 8.50 6.61
C ASP A 32 -7.34 6.98 6.53
N PRO A 33 -7.83 6.20 7.51
CA PRO A 33 -7.69 4.74 7.51
C PRO A 33 -8.64 4.04 6.52
N SER A 34 -9.57 4.77 5.88
CA SER A 34 -10.52 4.19 4.92
C SER A 34 -9.91 3.95 3.54
N VAL A 35 -8.75 4.56 3.25
CA VAL A 35 -8.06 4.43 1.97
C VAL A 35 -6.64 3.89 2.14
N LEU A 36 -6.23 3.01 1.23
CA LEU A 36 -4.87 2.48 1.22
C LEU A 36 -3.87 3.51 0.70
N PHE A 37 -4.23 4.30 -0.29
CA PHE A 37 -3.32 5.30 -0.88
C PHE A 37 -4.02 6.63 -1.08
N THR A 38 -3.22 7.69 -1.21
CA THR A 38 -3.69 8.96 -1.76
C THR A 38 -4.03 8.74 -3.24
N THR A 39 -5.30 8.91 -3.60
CA THR A 39 -5.91 8.67 -4.93
C THR A 39 -6.25 9.96 -5.68
N ALA A 40 -6.26 11.12 -4.99
CA ALA A 40 -6.60 12.42 -5.56
C ALA A 40 -5.91 13.59 -4.84
N GLY A 41 -5.72 14.69 -5.56
CA GLY A 41 -5.16 15.95 -5.06
C GLY A 41 -5.89 16.51 -3.85
N MET A 42 -7.22 16.41 -3.87
CA MET A 42 -8.11 16.98 -2.86
C MET A 42 -7.95 16.39 -1.47
N GLN A 43 -7.50 15.13 -1.34
CA GLN A 43 -7.57 14.38 -0.09
C GLN A 43 -6.86 15.07 1.09
N GLN A 44 -5.70 15.69 0.84
CA GLN A 44 -4.97 16.45 1.86
C GLN A 44 -5.71 17.70 2.33
N PHE A 45 -6.71 18.14 1.56
CA PHE A 45 -7.50 19.34 1.81
C PHE A 45 -8.92 19.07 2.35
N LYS A 46 -9.33 17.80 2.54
CA LYS A 46 -10.64 17.44 3.12
C LYS A 46 -11.02 18.29 4.34
N PRO A 47 -10.14 18.50 5.34
CA PRO A 47 -10.53 19.22 6.56
C PRO A 47 -10.92 20.69 6.33
N TYR A 48 -10.43 21.34 5.27
CA TYR A 48 -10.72 22.75 4.98
C TYR A 48 -12.09 22.92 4.33
N TYR A 49 -12.50 22.02 3.43
CA TYR A 49 -13.88 21.99 2.91
C TYR A 49 -14.93 21.74 4.01
N LEU A 50 -14.52 21.11 5.11
CA LEU A 50 -15.38 20.83 6.26
C LEU A 50 -15.34 21.93 7.33
N GLY A 51 -14.55 22.98 7.16
CA GLY A 51 -14.36 24.03 8.17
C GLY A 51 -13.68 23.54 9.46
N ILE A 52 -13.09 22.34 9.46
CA ILE A 52 -12.35 21.79 10.61
C ILE A 52 -11.00 22.50 10.76
N LYS A 53 -10.40 22.88 9.64
CA LYS A 53 -9.16 23.67 9.58
C LYS A 53 -9.40 24.98 8.82
N ASP A 54 -8.61 25.99 9.15
CA ASP A 54 -8.67 27.31 8.52
C ASP A 54 -7.50 27.46 7.51
N PRO A 55 -7.80 27.58 6.20
CA PRO A 55 -6.77 27.68 5.18
C PRO A 55 -6.02 29.03 5.21
N VAL A 56 -6.64 30.09 5.73
CA VAL A 56 -5.97 31.39 5.89
C VAL A 56 -4.93 31.31 7.00
N VAL A 57 -5.22 30.59 8.08
CA VAL A 57 -4.26 30.35 9.17
C VAL A 57 -3.13 29.44 8.71
N ASP A 58 -3.45 28.32 8.05
CA ASP A 58 -2.46 27.28 7.72
C ASP A 58 -1.64 27.63 6.46
N PHE A 59 -2.22 28.35 5.49
CA PHE A 59 -1.60 28.63 4.19
C PHE A 59 -1.50 30.12 3.84
N GLY A 60 -2.10 31.02 4.62
CA GLY A 60 -2.15 32.45 4.29
C GLY A 60 -3.08 32.81 3.14
N SER A 61 -3.88 31.85 2.64
CA SER A 61 -4.79 32.04 1.50
C SER A 61 -5.93 31.02 1.58
N GLN A 62 -7.13 31.40 1.10
CA GLN A 62 -8.24 30.46 0.89
C GLN A 62 -8.04 29.55 -0.33
N ASN A 63 -6.98 29.81 -1.10
CA ASN A 63 -6.74 29.16 -2.39
C ASN A 63 -5.36 28.50 -2.37
N THR A 64 -5.28 27.26 -2.83
CA THR A 64 -4.02 26.51 -2.91
C THR A 64 -3.85 25.84 -4.25
N ALA A 65 -2.61 25.55 -4.63
CA ALA A 65 -2.31 24.70 -5.78
C ALA A 65 -1.20 23.70 -5.45
N SER A 66 -1.28 22.51 -6.01
CA SER A 66 -0.30 21.44 -5.77
C SER A 66 -0.16 20.52 -6.99
N VAL A 67 0.92 19.72 -6.98
CA VAL A 67 1.10 18.55 -7.86
C VAL A 67 1.12 17.32 -6.95
N GLN A 68 -0.02 16.64 -6.85
CA GLN A 68 -0.19 15.52 -5.92
C GLN A 68 0.14 14.18 -6.57
N LYS A 69 1.09 13.45 -5.98
CA LYS A 69 1.31 12.03 -6.26
C LYS A 69 0.06 11.23 -5.94
N SER A 70 -0.44 10.42 -6.87
CA SER A 70 -1.63 9.61 -6.66
C SER A 70 -1.41 8.17 -7.10
N VAL A 71 -1.99 7.22 -6.37
CA VAL A 71 -2.03 5.80 -6.73
C VAL A 71 -3.48 5.32 -6.80
N ARG A 72 -3.87 4.72 -7.92
CA ARG A 72 -5.19 4.12 -8.14
C ARG A 72 -5.07 2.61 -8.33
N THR A 73 -5.55 1.85 -7.35
CA THR A 73 -5.52 0.39 -7.40
C THR A 73 -6.64 -0.21 -8.24
N SER A 74 -7.70 0.58 -8.51
CA SER A 74 -8.81 0.20 -9.39
C SER A 74 -8.35 -0.01 -10.83
N ASP A 75 -7.35 0.76 -11.26
CA ASP A 75 -6.96 0.87 -12.67
C ASP A 75 -5.83 -0.11 -13.04
N ILE A 76 -5.37 -0.93 -12.08
CA ILE A 76 -4.21 -1.83 -12.21
C ILE A 76 -4.38 -2.78 -13.39
N ASP A 77 -5.60 -3.23 -13.68
CA ASP A 77 -5.86 -4.26 -14.68
C ASP A 77 -6.02 -3.68 -16.10
N GLU A 78 -6.39 -2.41 -16.20
CA GLU A 78 -6.46 -1.58 -17.39
C GLU A 78 -5.08 -1.13 -17.87
N VAL A 79 -4.10 -1.01 -16.96
CA VAL A 79 -2.72 -0.67 -17.31
C VAL A 79 -2.19 -1.61 -18.41
N GLY A 80 -1.56 -0.99 -19.42
CA GLY A 80 -1.08 -1.65 -20.63
C GLY A 80 -1.72 -1.12 -21.90
N ASP A 81 -2.81 -0.38 -21.78
CA ASP A 81 -3.38 0.43 -22.85
C ASP A 81 -2.62 1.76 -23.05
N GLU A 82 -3.18 2.69 -23.80
CA GLU A 82 -2.53 3.95 -24.16
C GLU A 82 -2.55 5.01 -23.04
N ARG A 83 -3.40 4.87 -22.01
CA ARG A 83 -3.86 5.99 -21.17
C ARG A 83 -3.93 5.72 -19.65
N HIS A 84 -4.03 4.48 -19.21
CA HIS A 84 -4.15 4.13 -17.79
C HIS A 84 -2.79 3.93 -17.11
N LEU A 85 -2.73 4.39 -15.86
CA LEU A 85 -1.57 4.26 -14.98
C LEU A 85 -2.03 3.88 -13.58
N THR A 86 -1.20 3.12 -12.87
CA THR A 86 -1.41 2.88 -11.43
C THR A 86 -0.96 4.11 -10.63
N PHE A 87 0.13 4.76 -11.06
CA PHE A 87 0.65 5.99 -10.46
C PHE A 87 0.64 7.14 -11.46
N PHE A 88 0.20 8.30 -11.01
CA PHE A 88 0.22 9.52 -11.81
C PHE A 88 0.31 10.76 -10.91
N GLU A 89 0.65 11.89 -11.51
CA GLU A 89 0.69 13.18 -10.82
C GLU A 89 -0.55 14.00 -11.20
N MET A 90 -1.28 14.46 -10.19
CA MET A 90 -2.48 15.25 -10.35
C MET A 90 -2.17 16.72 -10.07
N LEU A 91 -2.20 17.54 -11.11
CA LEU A 91 -2.13 19.00 -11.00
C LEU A 91 -3.49 19.47 -10.52
N GLY A 92 -3.53 20.22 -9.42
CA GLY A 92 -4.80 20.71 -8.88
C GLY A 92 -4.69 22.09 -8.26
N ASN A 93 -5.71 22.91 -8.49
CA ASN A 93 -5.99 24.13 -7.75
C ASN A 93 -7.26 23.95 -6.93
N PHE A 94 -7.24 24.48 -5.72
CA PHE A 94 -8.27 24.27 -4.71
C PHE A 94 -8.71 25.62 -4.15
N SER A 95 -10.00 25.76 -3.89
CA SER A 95 -10.62 26.92 -3.26
C SER A 95 -11.48 26.44 -2.10
N PHE A 96 -11.29 27.04 -0.92
CA PHE A 96 -12.08 26.76 0.28
C PHE A 96 -12.99 27.96 0.58
N GLY A 97 -13.80 28.34 -0.42
CA GLY A 97 -14.66 29.53 -0.37
C GLY A 97 -13.98 30.84 -0.80
N GLY A 98 -12.83 30.78 -1.49
CA GLY A 98 -12.13 31.96 -2.00
C GLY A 98 -12.61 32.44 -3.38
N TYR A 99 -12.97 31.51 -4.26
CA TYR A 99 -13.62 31.74 -5.56
C TYR A 99 -14.51 30.55 -5.94
N TRP A 100 -15.35 30.73 -6.96
CA TRP A 100 -16.35 29.74 -7.39
C TRP A 100 -16.25 29.41 -8.88
N LYS A 101 -17.36 28.93 -9.48
CA LYS A 101 -17.42 28.37 -10.84
C LYS A 101 -16.86 29.31 -11.90
N GLU A 102 -17.22 30.59 -11.87
CA GLU A 102 -16.84 31.53 -12.93
C GLU A 102 -15.31 31.67 -13.02
N GLU A 103 -14.66 31.95 -11.89
CA GLU A 103 -13.21 32.07 -11.85
C GLU A 103 -12.54 30.72 -12.12
N ALA A 104 -13.06 29.62 -11.58
CA ALA A 104 -12.50 28.28 -11.81
C ALA A 104 -12.46 27.92 -13.30
N ILE A 105 -13.59 28.09 -13.99
CA ILE A 105 -13.72 27.82 -15.42
C ILE A 105 -12.85 28.79 -16.23
N ARG A 106 -12.84 30.08 -15.87
CA ARG A 106 -11.99 31.08 -16.54
C ARG A 106 -10.50 30.75 -16.42
N TYR A 107 -10.03 30.34 -15.25
CA TYR A 107 -8.65 29.93 -15.03
C TYR A 107 -8.31 28.68 -15.83
N ALA A 108 -9.20 27.68 -15.85
CA ALA A 108 -8.97 26.46 -16.60
C ALA A 108 -8.90 26.72 -18.11
N HIS A 109 -9.87 27.48 -18.64
CA HIS A 109 -9.88 27.91 -20.04
C HIS A 109 -8.61 28.69 -20.40
N GLU A 110 -8.23 29.68 -19.59
CA GLU A 110 -7.04 30.50 -19.83
C GLU A 110 -5.75 29.66 -19.82
N PHE A 111 -5.60 28.76 -18.86
CA PHE A 111 -4.42 27.90 -18.79
C PHE A 111 -4.32 26.98 -20.00
N VAL A 112 -5.43 26.33 -20.40
CA VAL A 112 -5.44 25.42 -21.56
C VAL A 112 -5.18 26.18 -22.87
N THR A 113 -5.90 27.27 -23.11
CA THR A 113 -5.85 27.99 -24.40
C THR A 113 -4.66 28.94 -24.53
N ARG A 114 -4.25 29.63 -23.45
CA ARG A 114 -3.18 30.63 -23.51
C ARG A 114 -1.82 30.07 -23.09
N GLU A 115 -1.76 29.41 -21.94
CA GLU A 115 -0.48 28.92 -21.40
C GLU A 115 0.01 27.66 -22.12
N MET A 116 -0.91 26.72 -22.34
CA MET A 116 -0.64 25.44 -23.01
C MET A 116 -0.81 25.52 -24.52
N LYS A 117 -1.54 26.52 -25.03
CA LYS A 117 -1.81 26.75 -26.47
C LYS A 117 -2.50 25.54 -27.12
N LEU A 118 -3.50 25.02 -26.44
CA LEU A 118 -4.33 23.91 -26.89
C LEU A 118 -5.73 24.42 -27.22
N ASP A 119 -6.32 23.86 -28.27
CA ASP A 119 -7.73 24.05 -28.61
C ASP A 119 -8.57 23.04 -27.82
N ILE A 120 -9.66 23.50 -27.20
CA ILE A 120 -10.59 22.62 -26.48
C ILE A 120 -11.59 22.06 -27.49
N ASP A 121 -11.73 20.73 -27.54
CA ASP A 121 -12.68 20.07 -28.45
C ASP A 121 -14.11 20.33 -27.97
N TYR A 122 -14.34 20.03 -26.69
CA TYR A 122 -15.60 20.20 -25.99
C TYR A 122 -15.38 20.15 -24.48
N VAL A 123 -16.39 20.59 -23.75
CA VAL A 123 -16.47 20.42 -22.30
C VAL A 123 -17.72 19.64 -21.93
N THR A 124 -17.72 18.97 -20.79
CA THR A 124 -18.88 18.26 -20.26
C THR A 124 -19.38 18.96 -18.99
N VAL A 125 -20.69 18.87 -18.72
CA VAL A 125 -21.33 19.36 -17.49
C VAL A 125 -22.33 18.33 -17.00
N PHE A 126 -22.65 18.36 -15.71
CA PHE A 126 -23.58 17.43 -15.10
C PHE A 126 -25.03 17.65 -15.56
N GLU A 127 -25.69 16.60 -16.04
CA GLU A 127 -27.05 16.67 -16.59
C GLU A 127 -28.17 16.65 -15.55
N GLY A 128 -27.83 16.35 -14.28
CA GLY A 128 -28.79 16.20 -13.19
C GLY A 128 -29.24 14.75 -13.02
N GLU A 129 -29.05 14.20 -11.82
CA GLU A 129 -29.40 12.81 -11.48
C GLU A 129 -29.57 12.67 -9.96
N ASP A 130 -30.40 11.72 -9.51
CA ASP A 130 -30.52 11.32 -8.10
C ASP A 130 -30.74 12.47 -7.11
N GLY A 131 -31.57 13.46 -7.48
CA GLY A 131 -31.89 14.60 -6.63
C GLY A 131 -30.82 15.71 -6.61
N VAL A 132 -29.77 15.59 -7.42
CA VAL A 132 -28.82 16.68 -7.70
C VAL A 132 -29.23 17.35 -9.01
N PRO A 133 -29.43 18.69 -9.04
CA PRO A 133 -29.88 19.39 -10.23
C PRO A 133 -28.80 19.43 -11.32
N GLU A 134 -29.25 19.65 -12.55
CA GLU A 134 -28.42 19.95 -13.71
C GLU A 134 -27.54 21.19 -13.49
N ASP A 135 -26.27 21.13 -13.89
CA ASP A 135 -25.31 22.23 -13.74
C ASP A 135 -25.38 23.24 -14.91
N ARG A 136 -26.50 23.96 -14.98
CA ARG A 136 -26.74 25.00 -16.00
C ARG A 136 -25.80 26.19 -15.88
N GLU A 137 -25.38 26.51 -14.66
CA GLU A 137 -24.51 27.65 -14.38
C GLU A 137 -23.14 27.48 -15.06
N SER A 138 -22.52 26.29 -14.95
CA SER A 138 -21.25 26.02 -15.64
C SER A 138 -21.40 26.05 -17.16
N GLU A 139 -22.52 25.54 -17.70
CA GLU A 139 -22.82 25.62 -19.15
C GLU A 139 -22.85 27.07 -19.64
N GLU A 140 -23.55 27.95 -18.92
CA GLU A 140 -23.66 29.37 -19.25
C GLU A 140 -22.30 30.07 -19.17
N ILE A 141 -21.51 29.79 -18.13
CA ILE A 141 -20.16 30.36 -17.95
C ILE A 141 -19.23 29.93 -19.10
N TRP A 142 -19.23 28.66 -19.48
CA TRP A 142 -18.43 28.18 -20.60
C TRP A 142 -18.76 28.90 -21.91
N LYS A 143 -20.06 29.01 -22.24
CA LYS A 143 -20.54 29.72 -23.43
C LYS A 143 -20.27 31.23 -23.40
N LEU A 144 -20.22 31.83 -22.20
CA LEU A 144 -19.85 33.22 -22.03
C LEU A 144 -18.36 33.45 -22.32
N ILE A 145 -17.50 32.51 -21.91
CA ILE A 145 -16.04 32.60 -22.09
C ILE A 145 -15.64 32.30 -23.53
N ASP A 146 -16.20 31.24 -24.12
CA ASP A 146 -16.04 30.87 -25.52
C ASP A 146 -17.40 30.52 -26.14
N PRO A 147 -18.02 31.43 -26.92
CA PRO A 147 -19.31 31.18 -27.56
C PRO A 147 -19.34 30.00 -28.54
N ASN A 148 -18.19 29.50 -29.00
CA ASN A 148 -18.10 28.39 -29.93
C ASN A 148 -17.84 27.05 -29.25
N ILE A 149 -17.65 27.02 -27.93
CA ILE A 149 -17.35 25.80 -27.19
C ILE A 149 -18.53 24.84 -27.26
N GLU A 150 -18.26 23.58 -27.64
CA GLU A 150 -19.26 22.52 -27.54
C GLU A 150 -19.41 22.11 -26.07
N VAL A 151 -20.63 22.19 -25.53
CA VAL A 151 -20.95 21.73 -24.17
C VAL A 151 -21.84 20.48 -24.25
N LYS A 152 -21.36 19.38 -23.69
CA LYS A 152 -22.08 18.10 -23.58
C LYS A 152 -22.57 17.89 -22.15
N LYS A 153 -23.66 17.14 -21.99
CA LYS A 153 -24.26 16.83 -20.68
C LYS A 153 -24.15 15.35 -20.43
N PHE A 154 -23.55 14.95 -19.31
CA PHE A 154 -23.48 13.55 -18.89
C PHE A 154 -24.00 13.36 -17.45
N GLY A 155 -24.36 12.11 -17.15
CA GLY A 155 -24.90 11.68 -15.87
C GLY A 155 -23.85 11.56 -14.77
N ARG A 156 -24.26 10.98 -13.64
CA ARG A 156 -23.47 10.87 -12.41
C ARG A 156 -22.22 10.01 -12.56
N ALA A 157 -22.23 9.05 -13.48
CA ALA A 157 -21.07 8.20 -13.74
C ALA A 157 -19.86 8.98 -14.26
N ASP A 158 -20.10 10.06 -15.02
CA ASP A 158 -19.06 10.82 -15.69
C ASP A 158 -18.87 12.22 -15.08
N ASN A 159 -19.95 12.92 -14.72
CA ASN A 159 -19.90 14.32 -14.27
C ASN A 159 -20.26 14.55 -12.80
N PHE A 160 -20.04 13.55 -11.92
CA PHE A 160 -20.18 13.72 -10.47
C PHE A 160 -19.06 12.97 -9.75
N TRP A 161 -18.23 13.69 -8.99
CA TRP A 161 -17.06 13.14 -8.34
C TRP A 161 -17.17 13.12 -6.81
N GLY A 162 -16.63 12.05 -6.23
CA GLY A 162 -16.46 11.89 -4.79
C GLY A 162 -17.54 11.06 -4.08
N PRO A 163 -17.36 10.85 -2.77
CA PRO A 163 -16.20 11.26 -1.98
C PRO A 163 -15.02 10.29 -2.17
N THR A 164 -13.82 10.73 -1.81
CA THR A 164 -12.70 9.80 -1.65
C THR A 164 -12.88 9.02 -0.34
N GLY A 165 -12.97 7.68 -0.42
CA GLY A 165 -13.27 6.83 0.74
C GLY A 165 -14.78 6.62 0.91
N GLU A 166 -15.23 6.29 2.12
CA GLU A 166 -16.64 5.97 2.39
C GLU A 166 -17.56 7.20 2.52
N GLU A 167 -17.00 8.36 2.87
CA GLU A 167 -17.72 9.61 3.09
C GLU A 167 -16.79 10.82 2.87
N GLY A 168 -17.37 11.99 2.58
CA GLY A 168 -16.59 13.21 2.35
C GLY A 168 -17.24 14.25 1.43
N PRO A 169 -16.52 15.35 1.14
CA PRO A 169 -16.89 16.32 0.11
C PRO A 169 -17.03 15.65 -1.27
N CYS A 170 -18.04 16.07 -2.02
CA CYS A 170 -18.32 15.63 -3.38
C CYS A 170 -19.17 16.68 -4.13
N GLY A 171 -19.34 16.48 -5.43
CA GLY A 171 -20.34 17.21 -6.20
C GLY A 171 -20.25 17.07 -7.71
N PRO A 172 -21.12 17.81 -8.43
CA PRO A 172 -21.08 17.91 -9.88
C PRO A 172 -19.71 18.37 -10.39
N THR A 173 -19.42 18.08 -11.66
CA THR A 173 -18.12 18.38 -12.25
C THR A 173 -18.31 18.82 -13.68
N THR A 174 -17.45 19.75 -14.12
CA THR A 174 -17.23 20.02 -15.53
C THR A 174 -15.85 19.54 -15.94
N GLU A 175 -15.75 18.89 -17.11
CA GLU A 175 -14.50 18.30 -17.59
C GLU A 175 -14.12 18.84 -18.96
N ILE A 176 -12.82 18.97 -19.20
CA ILE A 176 -12.26 19.58 -20.40
C ILE A 176 -11.61 18.49 -21.26
N TYR A 177 -12.06 18.40 -22.52
CA TYR A 177 -11.58 17.42 -23.48
C TYR A 177 -10.74 18.08 -24.58
N VAL A 178 -9.55 17.55 -24.82
CA VAL A 178 -8.64 17.96 -25.89
C VAL A 178 -8.18 16.71 -26.64
N ASN A 179 -8.28 16.71 -27.97
CA ASN A 179 -7.99 15.54 -28.81
C ASN A 179 -8.70 14.26 -28.34
N GLY A 180 -9.96 14.37 -27.92
CA GLY A 180 -10.76 13.25 -27.41
C GLY A 180 -10.25 12.62 -26.10
N MET A 181 -9.54 13.40 -25.28
CA MET A 181 -9.06 12.99 -23.96
C MET A 181 -9.46 14.00 -22.89
N GLU A 182 -10.03 13.52 -21.79
CA GLU A 182 -10.21 14.30 -20.56
C GLU A 182 -8.84 14.63 -19.99
N ILE A 183 -8.50 15.92 -19.98
CA ILE A 183 -7.24 16.43 -19.44
C ILE A 183 -7.41 17.08 -18.07
N TRP A 184 -8.61 17.57 -17.74
CA TRP A 184 -8.86 18.31 -16.51
C TRP A 184 -10.33 18.24 -16.11
N ASN A 185 -10.58 17.87 -14.86
CA ASN A 185 -11.89 17.98 -14.21
C ASN A 185 -11.89 19.13 -13.18
N ILE A 186 -13.04 19.81 -13.07
CA ILE A 186 -13.34 20.88 -12.11
C ILE A 186 -14.54 20.41 -11.28
N VAL A 187 -14.25 19.81 -10.13
CA VAL A 187 -15.24 19.32 -9.17
C VAL A 187 -15.74 20.47 -8.31
N LEU A 188 -17.07 20.56 -8.24
CA LEU A 188 -17.80 21.58 -7.51
C LEU A 188 -18.20 21.00 -6.15
N ASN A 189 -17.31 21.08 -5.17
CA ASN A 189 -17.57 20.58 -3.82
C ASN A 189 -18.65 21.44 -3.14
N GLU A 190 -19.90 21.04 -3.34
CA GLU A 190 -21.08 21.67 -2.74
C GLU A 190 -21.89 20.70 -1.84
N PHE A 191 -21.56 19.41 -1.89
CA PHE A 191 -22.18 18.37 -1.07
C PHE A 191 -21.16 17.63 -0.21
N TYR A 192 -21.66 17.06 0.89
CA TYR A 192 -21.01 16.04 1.67
C TYR A 192 -21.83 14.76 1.55
N GLN A 193 -21.20 13.68 1.09
CA GLN A 193 -21.81 12.35 1.07
C GLN A 193 -21.50 11.63 2.37
N ASN A 194 -22.54 11.18 3.07
CA ASN A 194 -22.42 10.33 4.25
C ASN A 194 -22.21 8.85 3.84
N LYS A 195 -21.84 8.00 4.80
CA LYS A 195 -21.62 6.56 4.56
C LYS A 195 -22.83 5.81 4.00
N ASP A 196 -24.04 6.28 4.29
CA ASP A 196 -25.30 5.74 3.75
C ASP A 196 -25.64 6.26 2.33
N LYS A 197 -24.72 7.01 1.72
CA LYS A 197 -24.82 7.69 0.42
C LYS A 197 -25.80 8.86 0.38
N SER A 198 -26.39 9.25 1.50
CA SER A 198 -27.17 10.49 1.56
C SER A 198 -26.28 11.72 1.38
N LEU A 199 -26.82 12.74 0.70
CA LEU A 199 -26.14 14.01 0.48
C LEU A 199 -26.68 15.09 1.40
N ARG A 200 -25.78 15.92 1.92
CA ARG A 200 -26.10 17.21 2.57
C ARG A 200 -25.27 18.31 1.95
N SER A 201 -25.75 19.55 1.94
CA SER A 201 -24.95 20.68 1.47
C SER A 201 -23.76 20.96 2.39
N LEU A 202 -22.64 21.40 1.81
CA LEU A 202 -21.50 21.94 2.54
C LEU A 202 -21.74 23.41 2.89
N ASP A 203 -21.31 23.80 4.09
CA ASP A 203 -21.32 25.20 4.52
C ASP A 203 -20.28 26.03 3.74
N ILE A 204 -19.15 25.39 3.40
CA ILE A 204 -18.08 25.96 2.58
C ILE A 204 -18.13 25.28 1.22
N LYS A 205 -18.70 25.99 0.23
CA LYS A 205 -18.57 25.60 -1.17
C LYS A 205 -17.11 25.75 -1.60
N GLY A 206 -16.57 24.76 -2.29
CA GLY A 206 -15.18 24.79 -2.71
C GLY A 206 -14.91 24.21 -4.10
N ILE A 207 -13.81 24.64 -4.69
CA ILE A 207 -13.33 24.11 -5.98
C ILE A 207 -12.27 23.07 -5.67
N ASP A 208 -12.38 21.93 -6.33
CA ASP A 208 -11.38 20.87 -6.39
C ASP A 208 -11.15 20.55 -7.85
N THR A 209 -9.91 20.61 -8.31
CA THR A 209 -9.61 20.24 -9.68
C THR A 209 -8.56 19.15 -9.75
N GLY A 210 -8.69 18.25 -10.72
CA GLY A 210 -7.68 17.25 -11.05
C GLY A 210 -7.33 17.27 -12.52
N MET A 211 -6.07 17.60 -12.83
CA MET A 211 -5.49 17.49 -14.18
C MET A 211 -4.38 16.46 -14.17
N GLY A 212 -4.56 15.39 -14.94
CA GLY A 212 -3.55 14.33 -15.04
C GLY A 212 -2.33 14.81 -15.82
N LEU A 213 -1.18 14.94 -15.16
CA LEU A 213 0.05 15.41 -15.80
C LEU A 213 0.40 14.58 -17.03
N GLU A 214 0.36 13.26 -16.91
CA GLU A 214 0.77 12.33 -17.96
C GLU A 214 -0.10 12.45 -19.22
N ARG A 215 -1.40 12.69 -19.03
CA ARG A 215 -2.34 12.94 -20.13
C ARG A 215 -2.06 14.28 -20.81
N LEU A 216 -1.86 15.35 -20.03
CA LEU A 216 -1.53 16.65 -20.58
C LEU A 216 -0.19 16.64 -21.33
N VAL A 217 0.83 15.97 -20.78
CA VAL A 217 2.14 15.78 -21.43
C VAL A 217 1.97 15.05 -22.76
N MET A 218 1.17 13.98 -22.79
CA MET A 218 0.88 13.22 -24.01
C MET A 218 0.31 14.12 -25.11
N VAL A 219 -0.69 14.94 -24.78
CA VAL A 219 -1.31 15.90 -25.70
C VAL A 219 -0.28 16.95 -26.16
N LEU A 220 0.46 17.58 -25.25
CA LEU A 220 1.44 18.64 -25.55
C LEU A 220 2.70 18.18 -26.27
N GLN A 221 2.96 16.88 -26.30
CA GLN A 221 4.05 16.26 -27.07
C GLN A 221 3.53 15.60 -28.35
N ASN A 222 2.23 15.73 -28.65
CA ASN A 222 1.56 15.14 -29.79
C ASN A 222 1.84 13.63 -29.90
N LYS A 223 1.67 12.92 -28.78
CA LYS A 223 1.85 11.47 -28.67
C LYS A 223 0.50 10.78 -28.65
N ASN A 224 0.47 9.55 -29.17
CA ASN A 224 -0.75 8.73 -29.20
C ASN A 224 -0.96 7.91 -27.91
N ASN A 225 0.07 7.81 -27.06
CA ASN A 225 0.01 7.13 -25.79
C ASN A 225 0.98 7.78 -24.79
N ILE A 226 0.66 7.67 -23.51
CA ILE A 226 1.43 8.28 -22.42
C ILE A 226 2.84 7.73 -22.33
N PHE A 227 3.06 6.47 -22.72
CA PHE A 227 4.34 5.78 -22.61
C PHE A 227 5.40 6.25 -23.62
N ASP A 228 4.99 7.00 -24.64
CA ASP A 228 5.89 7.64 -25.62
C ASP A 228 6.36 9.04 -25.19
N THR A 229 5.94 9.50 -24.01
CA THR A 229 6.32 10.83 -23.47
C THR A 229 7.69 10.81 -22.80
N ASP A 230 8.21 12.00 -22.49
CA ASP A 230 9.48 12.16 -21.77
C ASP A 230 9.55 11.37 -20.47
N LEU A 231 8.43 11.18 -19.77
CA LEU A 231 8.35 10.47 -18.51
C LEU A 231 8.68 8.97 -18.60
N PHE A 232 8.52 8.36 -19.78
CA PHE A 232 8.53 6.90 -19.94
C PHE A 232 9.37 6.39 -21.11
N ALA A 233 9.63 7.21 -22.13
CA ALA A 233 10.23 6.79 -23.39
C ALA A 233 11.58 6.07 -23.20
N SER A 234 12.40 6.48 -22.23
CA SER A 234 13.68 5.83 -21.93
C SER A 234 13.50 4.40 -21.41
N SER A 235 12.56 4.18 -20.49
CA SER A 235 12.25 2.85 -19.94
C SER A 235 11.68 1.93 -21.01
N VAL A 236 10.73 2.44 -21.81
CA VAL A 236 10.13 1.70 -22.92
C VAL A 236 11.18 1.31 -23.96
N LYS A 237 12.11 2.22 -24.30
CA LYS A 237 13.20 1.95 -25.24
C LYS A 237 14.10 0.80 -24.76
N VAL A 238 14.47 0.79 -23.48
CA VAL A 238 15.27 -0.31 -22.90
C VAL A 238 14.52 -1.64 -23.02
N LEU A 239 13.24 -1.66 -22.64
CA LEU A 239 12.42 -2.88 -22.71
C LEU A 239 12.14 -3.32 -24.17
N SER A 240 12.10 -2.39 -25.12
CA SER A 240 11.86 -2.70 -26.55
C SER A 240 13.02 -3.45 -27.18
N SER A 241 14.20 -3.44 -26.55
CA SER A 241 15.40 -4.14 -27.02
C SER A 241 15.46 -5.60 -26.54
N THR A 242 14.41 -6.08 -25.89
CA THR A 242 14.31 -7.47 -25.39
C THR A 242 14.00 -8.45 -26.51
N PRO A 243 14.24 -9.77 -26.32
CA PRO A 243 14.08 -10.76 -27.39
C PRO A 243 12.67 -10.91 -27.98
N SER A 244 11.62 -10.60 -27.21
CA SER A 244 10.23 -10.79 -27.65
C SER A 244 9.36 -9.61 -27.23
N PRO A 245 9.62 -8.40 -27.74
CA PRO A 245 8.98 -7.19 -27.25
C PRO A 245 7.47 -7.24 -27.52
N ASN A 246 6.69 -6.94 -26.49
CA ASN A 246 5.22 -6.87 -26.56
C ASN A 246 4.76 -5.57 -25.91
N ILE A 247 4.13 -4.68 -26.69
CA ILE A 247 3.79 -3.31 -26.28
C ILE A 247 3.05 -3.27 -24.93
N ARG A 248 2.02 -4.11 -24.75
CA ARG A 248 1.25 -4.17 -23.50
C ARG A 248 2.15 -4.50 -22.30
N SER A 249 3.05 -5.46 -22.45
CA SER A 249 4.01 -5.84 -21.41
C SER A 249 5.02 -4.73 -21.12
N LEU A 250 5.54 -4.03 -22.15
CA LEU A 250 6.48 -2.91 -21.93
C LEU A 250 5.84 -1.81 -21.07
N ARG A 251 4.58 -1.49 -21.36
CA ARG A 251 3.79 -0.48 -20.65
C ARG A 251 3.55 -0.87 -19.18
N ILE A 252 3.11 -2.11 -18.93
CA ILE A 252 2.87 -2.61 -17.56
C ILE A 252 4.14 -2.63 -16.73
N ILE A 253 5.24 -3.14 -17.29
CA ILE A 253 6.53 -3.16 -16.57
C ILE A 253 6.92 -1.74 -16.17
N THR A 254 6.81 -0.80 -17.11
CA THR A 254 7.19 0.60 -16.90
C THR A 254 6.33 1.27 -15.83
N ASP A 255 5.01 1.17 -15.92
CA ASP A 255 4.08 1.74 -14.93
C ASP A 255 4.26 1.15 -13.53
N HIS A 256 4.30 -0.18 -13.44
CA HIS A 256 4.33 -0.84 -12.14
C HIS A 256 5.68 -0.68 -11.42
N ILE A 257 6.81 -0.64 -12.15
CA ILE A 257 8.10 -0.30 -11.54
C ILE A 257 8.09 1.16 -11.09
N ARG A 258 7.52 2.09 -11.90
CA ARG A 258 7.38 3.50 -11.51
C ARG A 258 6.58 3.63 -10.22
N THR A 259 5.39 3.04 -10.20
CA THR A 259 4.50 3.04 -9.05
C THR A 259 5.19 2.48 -7.81
N SER A 260 5.88 1.34 -7.95
CA SER A 260 6.60 0.71 -6.85
C SER A 260 7.70 1.61 -6.30
N ALA A 261 8.48 2.28 -7.14
CA ALA A 261 9.53 3.21 -6.72
C ALA A 261 8.95 4.38 -5.91
N PHE A 262 7.82 4.96 -6.34
CA PHE A 262 7.14 6.03 -5.62
C PHE A 262 6.52 5.56 -4.29
N MET A 263 5.95 4.35 -4.26
CA MET A 263 5.42 3.77 -3.02
C MET A 263 6.52 3.55 -1.98
N ILE A 264 7.68 3.03 -2.38
CA ILE A 264 8.79 2.79 -1.45
C ILE A 264 9.40 4.12 -0.98
N ALA A 265 9.48 5.13 -1.86
CA ALA A 265 9.91 6.48 -1.49
C ALA A 265 9.02 7.11 -0.40
N ASP A 266 7.74 6.74 -0.35
CA ASP A 266 6.79 7.16 0.68
C ASP A 266 6.65 6.14 1.83
N GLY A 267 7.63 5.24 1.99
CA GLY A 267 7.79 4.36 3.14
C GLY A 267 7.05 3.02 3.07
N VAL A 268 6.49 2.64 1.92
CA VAL A 268 5.81 1.35 1.76
C VAL A 268 6.83 0.23 1.57
N ILE A 269 6.73 -0.81 2.40
CA ILE A 269 7.60 -2.00 2.36
C ILE A 269 6.78 -3.24 1.95
N PRO A 270 7.33 -4.18 1.15
CA PRO A 270 6.64 -5.41 0.76
C PRO A 270 6.10 -6.23 1.95
N SER A 271 4.78 -6.39 2.05
CA SER A 271 4.09 -7.12 3.12
C SER A 271 2.99 -8.07 2.56
N ASN A 272 2.46 -8.99 3.39
CA ASN A 272 1.37 -9.89 2.96
C ASN A 272 -0.02 -9.23 3.01
N THR A 273 -0.13 -7.98 3.49
CA THR A 273 -1.40 -7.29 3.72
C THR A 273 -1.36 -5.85 3.22
N ASP A 274 -2.54 -5.27 2.99
CA ASP A 274 -2.73 -3.83 2.77
C ASP A 274 -1.81 -3.26 1.68
N ARG A 275 -1.16 -2.12 1.95
CA ARG A 275 -0.26 -1.41 1.03
C ARG A 275 0.92 -2.27 0.59
N GLY A 276 1.48 -3.05 1.52
CA GLY A 276 2.62 -3.92 1.26
C GLY A 276 2.25 -5.07 0.32
N TYR A 277 1.00 -5.55 0.36
CA TYR A 277 0.48 -6.52 -0.60
C TYR A 277 0.38 -5.92 -2.00
N VAL A 278 -0.14 -4.68 -2.12
CA VAL A 278 -0.23 -3.98 -3.41
C VAL A 278 1.16 -3.79 -4.03
N LEU A 279 2.15 -3.36 -3.23
CA LEU A 279 3.54 -3.22 -3.69
C LEU A 279 4.07 -4.54 -4.29
N ARG A 280 3.85 -5.65 -3.57
CA ARG A 280 4.24 -6.97 -4.07
C ARG A 280 3.50 -7.34 -5.34
N ARG A 281 2.19 -7.11 -5.42
CA ARG A 281 1.39 -7.42 -6.62
C ARG A 281 2.00 -6.72 -7.85
N LEU A 282 2.32 -5.43 -7.73
CA LEU A 282 2.92 -4.65 -8.82
C LEU A 282 4.30 -5.19 -9.24
N LEU A 283 5.23 -5.35 -8.30
CA LEU A 283 6.58 -5.86 -8.59
C LEU A 283 6.57 -7.26 -9.21
N ARG A 284 5.70 -8.14 -8.70
CA ARG A 284 5.55 -9.52 -9.19
C ARG A 284 4.97 -9.55 -10.59
N ARG A 285 3.97 -8.72 -10.86
CA ARG A 285 3.36 -8.59 -12.19
C ARG A 285 4.35 -8.00 -13.20
N SER A 286 5.15 -7.00 -12.81
CA SER A 286 6.27 -6.51 -13.64
C SER A 286 7.22 -7.64 -14.01
N TYR A 287 7.65 -8.46 -13.04
CA TYR A 287 8.57 -9.57 -13.28
C TYR A 287 7.99 -10.63 -14.23
N VAL A 288 6.70 -10.92 -14.11
CA VAL A 288 6.01 -11.86 -15.02
C VAL A 288 6.02 -11.34 -16.45
N HIS A 289 5.64 -10.07 -16.66
CA HIS A 289 5.66 -9.45 -17.98
C HIS A 289 7.09 -9.35 -18.54
N ALA A 290 8.09 -9.13 -17.69
CA ALA A 290 9.50 -9.14 -18.08
C ALA A 290 9.88 -10.50 -18.68
N ARG A 291 9.49 -11.60 -18.02
CA ARG A 291 9.72 -12.94 -18.54
C ARG A 291 9.02 -13.20 -19.88
N LYS A 292 7.80 -12.69 -20.07
CA LYS A 292 7.05 -12.83 -21.34
C LYS A 292 7.80 -12.23 -22.52
N ILE A 293 8.50 -11.11 -22.30
CA ILE A 293 9.29 -10.45 -23.35
C ILE A 293 10.74 -10.93 -23.41
N GLY A 294 11.13 -11.90 -22.59
CA GLY A 294 12.51 -12.40 -22.50
C GLY A 294 13.48 -11.42 -21.83
N ALA A 295 12.97 -10.51 -20.98
CA ALA A 295 13.79 -9.59 -20.21
C ALA A 295 14.35 -10.26 -18.96
N GLU A 296 15.67 -10.14 -18.78
CA GLU A 296 16.38 -10.54 -17.58
C GLU A 296 16.19 -9.52 -16.45
N THR A 297 16.59 -9.90 -15.23
CA THR A 297 16.39 -9.06 -14.03
C THR A 297 17.18 -7.75 -14.12
N GLU A 298 18.34 -7.77 -14.78
CA GLU A 298 19.18 -6.61 -15.06
C GLU A 298 18.45 -5.55 -15.89
N VAL A 299 17.55 -5.95 -16.79
CA VAL A 299 16.73 -5.03 -17.58
C VAL A 299 15.73 -4.30 -16.67
N LEU A 300 15.12 -4.99 -15.72
CA LEU A 300 14.21 -4.38 -14.75
C LEU A 300 14.95 -3.43 -13.81
N ASN A 301 16.18 -3.77 -13.41
CA ASN A 301 17.04 -2.89 -12.63
C ASN A 301 17.35 -1.61 -13.40
N ALA A 302 17.67 -1.72 -14.69
CA ALA A 302 17.90 -0.55 -15.54
C ALA A 302 16.64 0.33 -15.67
N VAL A 303 15.45 -0.27 -15.77
CA VAL A 303 14.18 0.49 -15.77
C VAL A 303 13.97 1.21 -14.44
N ALA A 304 14.20 0.55 -13.30
CA ALA A 304 14.11 1.18 -11.99
C ALA A 304 15.11 2.34 -11.85
N ASP A 305 16.36 2.15 -12.29
CA ASP A 305 17.40 3.17 -12.25
C ASP A 305 17.04 4.39 -13.13
N LEU A 306 16.48 4.16 -14.33
CA LEU A 306 16.00 5.23 -15.21
C LEU A 306 14.86 6.05 -14.60
N ILE A 307 13.94 5.39 -13.89
CA ILE A 307 12.83 6.06 -13.22
C ILE A 307 13.32 6.85 -12.01
N ILE A 308 14.08 6.22 -11.12
CA ILE A 308 14.61 6.84 -9.89
C ILE A 308 15.53 8.02 -10.24
N GLY A 309 16.35 7.87 -11.28
CA GLY A 309 17.27 8.89 -11.76
C GLY A 309 16.64 9.88 -12.76
N HIS A 310 15.33 9.81 -13.01
CA HIS A 310 14.71 10.64 -14.03
C HIS A 310 14.85 12.13 -13.68
N PRO A 311 15.37 12.99 -14.59
CA PRO A 311 15.65 14.39 -14.29
C PRO A 311 14.44 15.17 -13.76
N SER A 312 13.25 14.88 -14.27
CA SER A 312 12.01 15.59 -13.88
C SER A 312 11.57 15.35 -12.44
N TYR A 313 12.15 14.38 -11.73
CA TYR A 313 11.86 14.10 -10.32
C TYR A 313 12.90 14.67 -9.35
N LYS A 314 14.04 15.13 -9.88
CA LYS A 314 15.16 15.59 -9.08
C LYS A 314 14.75 16.78 -8.20
N GLY A 315 14.92 16.63 -6.89
CA GLY A 315 14.57 17.67 -5.92
C GLY A 315 13.07 17.79 -5.62
N LEU A 316 12.21 17.02 -6.29
CA LEU A 316 10.78 16.92 -5.98
C LEU A 316 10.48 15.74 -5.07
N TYR A 317 11.13 14.60 -5.34
CA TYR A 317 10.89 13.35 -4.62
C TYR A 317 12.21 12.80 -4.06
N ASN A 318 12.15 12.27 -2.85
CA ASN A 318 13.31 11.68 -2.21
C ASN A 318 13.36 10.18 -2.51
N PHE A 319 14.09 9.81 -3.57
CA PHE A 319 14.45 8.42 -3.77
C PHE A 319 15.76 8.15 -3.05
N ASP A 320 15.72 7.35 -1.99
CA ASP A 320 16.93 6.97 -1.25
C ASP A 320 17.61 5.71 -1.83
N LEU A 321 18.77 5.35 -1.27
CA LEU A 321 19.53 4.15 -1.66
C LEU A 321 18.77 2.84 -1.35
N ASP A 322 17.78 2.88 -0.45
CA ASP A 322 17.01 1.71 -0.05
C ASP A 322 15.91 1.39 -1.09
N ASN A 323 15.39 2.38 -1.83
CA ASN A 323 14.39 2.16 -2.87
C ASN A 323 14.79 1.10 -3.90
N ARG A 324 15.97 1.30 -4.51
CA ARG A 324 16.50 0.36 -5.50
C ARG A 324 16.67 -1.04 -4.89
N ARG A 325 17.21 -1.11 -3.66
CA ARG A 325 17.42 -2.38 -2.95
C ARG A 325 16.11 -3.12 -2.69
N VAL A 326 15.08 -2.43 -2.22
CA VAL A 326 13.77 -3.04 -1.92
C VAL A 326 13.12 -3.63 -3.18
N VAL A 327 13.15 -2.90 -4.30
CA VAL A 327 12.64 -3.39 -5.60
C VAL A 327 13.37 -4.67 -6.00
N MET A 328 14.70 -4.63 -6.02
CA MET A 328 15.54 -5.77 -6.43
C MET A 328 15.34 -6.99 -5.53
N ASP A 329 15.35 -6.78 -4.20
CA ASP A 329 15.23 -7.86 -3.23
C ASP A 329 13.88 -8.59 -3.35
N GLU A 330 12.78 -7.88 -3.59
CA GLU A 330 11.47 -8.50 -3.79
C GLU A 330 11.38 -9.22 -5.15
N ILE A 331 11.96 -8.64 -6.22
CA ILE A 331 12.00 -9.29 -7.54
C ILE A 331 12.79 -10.61 -7.47
N GLU A 332 13.97 -10.63 -6.84
CA GLU A 332 14.80 -11.83 -6.73
C GLU A 332 14.13 -12.90 -5.86
N LYS A 333 13.50 -12.51 -4.74
CA LYS A 333 12.69 -13.43 -3.93
C LYS A 333 11.53 -14.01 -4.73
N PHE A 334 10.88 -13.19 -5.54
CA PHE A 334 9.75 -13.62 -6.33
C PHE A 334 10.16 -14.53 -7.48
N LYS A 335 11.29 -14.31 -8.13
CA LYS A 335 11.84 -15.19 -9.16
C LYS A 335 11.87 -16.66 -8.71
N ILE A 336 12.42 -16.91 -7.53
CA ILE A 336 12.46 -18.27 -6.93
C ILE A 336 11.05 -18.83 -6.72
N THR A 337 10.13 -18.00 -6.22
CA THR A 337 8.73 -18.38 -5.98
C THR A 337 8.01 -18.70 -7.28
N LEU A 338 8.21 -17.89 -8.31
CA LEU A 338 7.62 -18.01 -9.64
C LEU A 338 8.06 -19.32 -10.30
N GLU A 339 9.36 -19.61 -10.32
CA GLU A 339 9.89 -20.84 -10.94
C GLU A 339 9.34 -22.11 -10.28
N SER A 340 9.19 -22.08 -8.95
CA SER A 340 8.57 -23.18 -8.19
C SER A 340 7.09 -23.32 -8.51
N GLY A 341 6.36 -22.20 -8.56
CA GLY A 341 4.92 -22.18 -8.82
C GLY A 341 4.55 -22.55 -10.26
N LEU A 342 5.30 -22.09 -11.26
CA LEU A 342 5.08 -22.44 -12.67
C LEU A 342 5.15 -23.96 -12.89
N LYS A 343 6.09 -24.66 -12.25
CA LYS A 343 6.16 -26.12 -12.27
C LYS A 343 4.92 -26.82 -11.68
N GLN A 344 4.20 -26.15 -10.78
CA GLN A 344 2.95 -26.68 -10.20
C GLN A 344 1.74 -26.32 -11.06
N VAL A 345 1.74 -25.14 -11.69
CA VAL A 345 0.75 -24.75 -12.70
C VAL A 345 0.74 -25.75 -13.85
N GLU A 346 1.91 -26.16 -14.35
CA GLU A 346 2.03 -27.20 -15.39
C GLU A 346 1.47 -28.56 -14.96
N LYS A 347 1.46 -28.85 -13.66
CA LYS A 347 0.88 -30.07 -13.08
C LYS A 347 -0.62 -29.94 -12.80
N GLY A 348 -1.24 -28.81 -13.16
CA GLY A 348 -2.66 -28.56 -12.92
C GLY A 348 -3.01 -28.33 -11.46
N ALA A 349 -2.09 -27.78 -10.65
CA ALA A 349 -2.37 -27.44 -9.26
C ALA A 349 -3.50 -26.38 -9.17
N ASP A 350 -4.39 -26.56 -8.19
CA ASP A 350 -5.51 -25.65 -7.95
C ASP A 350 -4.99 -24.24 -7.52
N PRO A 351 -5.62 -23.13 -7.98
CA PRO A 351 -5.20 -21.76 -7.65
C PRO A 351 -5.11 -21.46 -6.14
N PHE A 352 -6.00 -22.04 -5.33
CA PHE A 352 -5.94 -21.90 -3.88
C PHE A 352 -4.70 -22.59 -3.31
N VAL A 353 -4.36 -23.79 -3.79
CA VAL A 353 -3.16 -24.52 -3.36
C VAL A 353 -1.88 -23.80 -3.81
N LEU A 354 -1.86 -23.27 -5.03
CA LEU A 354 -0.78 -22.44 -5.57
C LEU A 354 -0.51 -21.24 -4.66
N PHE A 355 -1.57 -20.54 -4.26
CA PHE A 355 -1.48 -19.40 -3.36
C PHE A 355 -1.03 -19.78 -1.95
N THR A 356 -1.71 -20.71 -1.29
CA THR A 356 -1.48 -21.00 0.14
C THR A 356 -0.22 -21.82 0.40
N SER A 357 0.16 -22.70 -0.52
CA SER A 357 1.24 -23.68 -0.30
C SER A 357 2.54 -23.29 -0.98
N TYR A 358 2.45 -22.63 -2.14
CA TYR A 358 3.60 -22.27 -2.95
C TYR A 358 3.85 -20.77 -3.00
N GLY A 359 2.97 -19.95 -2.40
CA GLY A 359 3.09 -18.49 -2.39
C GLY A 359 2.90 -17.86 -3.77
N PHE A 360 2.33 -18.60 -4.72
CA PHE A 360 2.12 -18.18 -6.09
C PHE A 360 0.86 -17.31 -6.18
N PRO A 361 0.96 -16.02 -6.54
CA PRO A 361 -0.18 -15.10 -6.49
C PRO A 361 -1.38 -15.58 -7.32
N PHE A 362 -2.59 -15.35 -6.80
CA PHE A 362 -3.82 -15.70 -7.52
C PHE A 362 -3.94 -14.91 -8.82
N GLU A 363 -3.63 -13.61 -8.78
CA GLU A 363 -3.69 -12.70 -9.93
C GLU A 363 -2.79 -13.18 -11.07
N LEU A 364 -1.65 -13.78 -10.73
CA LEU A 364 -0.76 -14.36 -11.72
C LEU A 364 -1.31 -15.68 -12.29
N THR A 365 -1.93 -16.48 -11.44
CA THR A 365 -2.61 -17.71 -11.90
C THR A 365 -3.74 -17.36 -12.86
N GLU A 366 -4.51 -16.32 -12.53
CA GLU A 366 -5.58 -15.74 -13.35
C GLU A 366 -5.04 -15.21 -14.68
N GLU A 367 -3.93 -14.48 -14.65
CA GLU A 367 -3.31 -13.96 -15.87
C GLU A 367 -2.83 -15.09 -16.81
N ILE A 368 -2.15 -16.11 -16.28
CA ILE A 368 -1.69 -17.28 -17.07
C ILE A 368 -2.88 -18.10 -17.58
N ALA A 369 -3.94 -18.21 -16.80
CA ALA A 369 -5.15 -18.92 -17.21
C ALA A 369 -5.86 -18.18 -18.35
N ASN A 370 -6.00 -16.85 -18.24
CA ASN A 370 -6.63 -16.01 -19.25
C ASN A 370 -5.91 -16.09 -20.60
N GLU A 371 -4.57 -16.20 -20.61
CA GLU A 371 -3.79 -16.42 -21.84
C GLU A 371 -4.12 -17.74 -22.55
N LYS A 372 -4.59 -18.73 -21.80
CA LYS A 372 -5.06 -20.03 -22.33
C LYS A 372 -6.57 -20.03 -22.61
N GLY A 373 -7.24 -18.88 -22.50
CA GLY A 373 -8.69 -18.75 -22.62
C GLY A 373 -9.46 -19.36 -21.44
N ILE A 374 -8.81 -19.57 -20.30
CA ILE A 374 -9.41 -20.13 -19.09
C ILE A 374 -9.72 -18.98 -18.13
N VAL A 375 -11.00 -18.76 -17.85
CA VAL A 375 -11.44 -17.81 -16.82
C VAL A 375 -11.49 -18.52 -15.48
N LEU A 376 -10.74 -18.02 -14.49
CA LEU A 376 -10.78 -18.55 -13.13
C LEU A 376 -11.94 -17.95 -12.34
N ASP A 377 -12.56 -18.75 -11.48
CA ASP A 377 -13.60 -18.28 -10.56
C ASP A 377 -12.95 -17.63 -9.32
N ARG A 378 -12.80 -16.31 -9.38
CA ARG A 378 -12.32 -15.49 -8.26
C ARG A 378 -13.21 -15.60 -7.02
N SER A 379 -14.52 -15.73 -7.19
CA SER A 379 -15.45 -15.89 -6.06
C SER A 379 -15.20 -17.19 -5.31
N LYS A 380 -14.94 -18.29 -6.04
CA LYS A 380 -14.54 -19.56 -5.44
C LYS A 380 -13.24 -19.42 -4.64
N PHE A 381 -12.20 -18.81 -5.22
CA PHE A 381 -10.93 -18.59 -4.53
C PHE A 381 -11.11 -17.77 -3.24
N GLU A 382 -11.90 -16.68 -3.30
CA GLU A 382 -12.19 -15.86 -2.13
C GLU A 382 -12.95 -16.62 -1.03
N GLN A 383 -13.90 -17.49 -1.41
CA GLN A 383 -14.59 -18.35 -0.45
C GLN A 383 -13.63 -19.33 0.22
N GLU A 384 -12.71 -19.94 -0.53
CA GLU A 384 -11.67 -20.83 0.01
C GLU A 384 -10.71 -20.09 0.94
N MET A 385 -10.32 -18.87 0.57
CA MET A 385 -9.53 -17.97 1.42
C MET A 385 -10.25 -17.57 2.71
N LYS A 386 -11.54 -17.22 2.63
CA LYS A 386 -12.37 -16.92 3.82
C LYS A 386 -12.45 -18.13 4.74
N LYS A 387 -12.66 -19.34 4.20
CA LYS A 387 -12.63 -20.59 4.99
C LYS A 387 -11.26 -20.83 5.63
N HIS A 388 -10.17 -20.62 4.89
CA HIS A 388 -8.81 -20.78 5.39
C HIS A 388 -8.47 -19.79 6.52
N GLN A 389 -8.89 -18.54 6.37
CA GLN A 389 -8.75 -17.50 7.39
C GLN A 389 -9.62 -17.83 8.62
N ALA A 390 -10.86 -18.25 8.43
CA ALA A 390 -11.76 -18.65 9.52
C ALA A 390 -11.21 -19.85 10.30
N LEU A 391 -10.64 -20.84 9.63
CA LEU A 391 -9.95 -21.97 10.28
C LEU A 391 -8.72 -21.52 11.09
N SER A 392 -7.95 -20.58 10.53
CA SER A 392 -6.80 -19.98 11.23
C SER A 392 -7.23 -19.13 12.44
N ARG A 393 -8.36 -18.43 12.35
CA ARG A 393 -8.96 -17.62 13.43
C ARG A 393 -9.65 -18.48 14.49
N ALA A 394 -10.40 -19.52 14.13
CA ALA A 394 -10.98 -20.46 15.09
C ALA A 394 -9.91 -21.24 15.88
N GLY A 395 -8.75 -21.48 15.25
CA GLY A 395 -7.55 -21.96 15.95
C GLY A 395 -6.84 -20.91 16.81
N ALA A 396 -7.14 -19.62 16.62
CA ALA A 396 -6.62 -18.49 17.40
C ALA A 396 -7.56 -18.05 18.54
N GLU A 397 -8.89 -18.16 18.38
CA GLU A 397 -9.89 -17.85 19.42
C GLU A 397 -9.89 -18.87 20.56
N LYS A 398 -9.39 -20.09 20.33
CA LYS A 398 -9.07 -21.04 21.41
C LYS A 398 -7.76 -20.72 22.15
N LYS A 399 -7.08 -19.62 21.82
CA LYS A 399 -5.81 -19.25 22.48
C LYS A 399 -6.07 -18.26 23.61
N PHE A 400 -5.80 -18.68 24.84
CA PHE A 400 -5.67 -17.80 25.99
C PHE A 400 -4.40 -16.92 25.88
N LYS A 401 -4.38 -15.80 26.62
CA LYS A 401 -3.23 -14.88 26.74
C LYS A 401 -1.92 -15.67 26.91
N GLY A 402 -0.96 -15.48 26.00
CA GLY A 402 0.32 -16.20 25.98
C GLY A 402 0.41 -17.40 25.01
N GLY A 403 -0.63 -17.69 24.22
CA GLY A 403 -0.60 -18.75 23.20
C GLY A 403 -1.02 -20.14 23.68
N LEU A 404 -1.60 -20.23 24.87
CA LEU A 404 -2.13 -21.44 25.50
C LEU A 404 -3.45 -21.89 24.86
N ALA A 405 -3.58 -23.17 24.51
CA ALA A 405 -4.86 -23.74 24.09
C ALA A 405 -5.78 -24.11 25.29
N GLY A 406 -5.25 -24.14 26.51
CA GLY A 406 -5.93 -24.52 27.75
C GLY A 406 -5.09 -24.28 29.02
N HIS A 407 -5.48 -24.90 30.14
CA HIS A 407 -4.84 -24.77 31.47
C HIS A 407 -4.35 -26.09 32.07
N SER A 408 -4.11 -27.12 31.26
CA SER A 408 -3.57 -28.38 31.77
C SER A 408 -2.17 -28.19 32.36
N GLU A 409 -1.77 -29.07 33.29
CA GLU A 409 -0.44 -29.01 33.91
C GLU A 409 0.69 -29.00 32.86
N MET A 410 0.53 -29.79 31.79
CA MET A 410 1.52 -29.87 30.72
C MET A 410 1.59 -28.58 29.89
N GLU A 411 0.45 -27.92 29.64
CA GLU A 411 0.42 -26.63 28.96
C GLU A 411 1.10 -25.53 29.79
N VAL A 412 0.92 -25.53 31.11
CA VAL A 412 1.62 -24.61 32.03
C VAL A 412 3.14 -24.85 32.04
N LYS A 413 3.57 -26.11 31.97
CA LYS A 413 4.99 -26.48 31.79
C LYS A 413 5.52 -25.91 30.48
N TYR A 414 4.87 -26.21 29.36
CA TYR A 414 5.26 -25.71 28.05
C TYR A 414 5.26 -24.18 27.94
N HIS A 415 4.37 -23.52 28.65
CA HIS A 415 4.33 -22.06 28.70
C HIS A 415 5.59 -21.49 29.36
N THR A 416 6.01 -22.05 30.49
CA THR A 416 7.27 -21.64 31.12
C THR A 416 8.48 -21.99 30.26
N THR A 417 8.47 -23.15 29.60
CA THR A 417 9.50 -23.53 28.63
C THR A 417 9.58 -22.56 27.44
N THR A 418 8.47 -21.93 27.04
CA THR A 418 8.45 -20.94 25.96
C THR A 418 9.36 -19.75 26.27
N HIS A 419 9.33 -19.26 27.51
CA HIS A 419 10.18 -18.15 27.97
C HIS A 419 11.66 -18.55 28.01
N LEU A 420 11.96 -19.74 28.54
CA LEU A 420 13.32 -20.27 28.51
C LEU A 420 13.86 -20.40 27.08
N LEU A 421 13.02 -20.90 26.16
CA LEU A 421 13.37 -21.04 24.75
C LEU A 421 13.60 -19.67 24.08
N HIS A 422 12.72 -18.70 24.33
CA HIS A 422 12.83 -17.36 23.76
C HIS A 422 14.13 -16.68 24.17
N GLN A 423 14.44 -16.69 25.47
CA GLN A 423 15.70 -16.14 25.97
C GLN A 423 16.92 -16.90 25.42
N ALA A 424 16.87 -18.24 25.39
CA ALA A 424 17.97 -19.04 24.85
C ALA A 424 18.23 -18.74 23.37
N LEU A 425 17.17 -18.54 22.57
CA LEU A 425 17.30 -18.12 21.17
C LEU A 425 17.96 -16.74 21.06
N ARG A 426 17.62 -15.79 21.94
CA ARG A 426 18.23 -14.45 21.95
C ARG A 426 19.71 -14.48 22.32
N GLU A 427 20.12 -15.35 23.25
CA GLU A 427 21.53 -15.51 23.62
C GLU A 427 22.35 -16.20 22.53
N VAL A 428 21.80 -17.20 21.85
CA VAL A 428 22.54 -17.97 20.84
C VAL A 428 22.54 -17.28 19.47
N LEU A 429 21.42 -16.66 19.07
CA LEU A 429 21.23 -16.13 17.72
C LEU A 429 21.30 -14.60 17.64
N GLY A 430 21.21 -13.90 18.77
CA GLY A 430 21.28 -12.44 18.85
C GLY A 430 20.01 -11.78 19.44
N LYS A 431 20.18 -10.56 19.95
CA LYS A 431 19.14 -9.80 20.65
C LYS A 431 17.97 -9.34 19.77
N ASP A 432 18.10 -9.46 18.45
CA ASP A 432 17.06 -9.11 17.46
C ASP A 432 16.08 -10.26 17.19
N VAL A 433 16.23 -11.38 17.91
CA VAL A 433 15.23 -12.45 17.92
C VAL A 433 14.05 -12.03 18.78
N PHE A 434 12.89 -11.88 18.15
CA PHE A 434 11.62 -11.57 18.78
C PHE A 434 10.60 -12.64 18.46
N GLN A 435 9.73 -12.95 19.43
CA GLN A 435 8.57 -13.81 19.20
C GLN A 435 7.66 -13.21 18.11
N LYS A 436 7.28 -14.04 17.14
CA LYS A 436 6.31 -13.75 16.07
C LYS A 436 5.03 -14.58 16.20
N GLY A 437 5.03 -15.59 17.05
CA GLY A 437 3.85 -16.39 17.36
C GLY A 437 4.17 -17.52 18.32
N SER A 438 3.18 -17.94 19.09
CA SER A 438 3.29 -19.12 19.95
C SER A 438 1.99 -19.93 19.89
N ASN A 439 2.10 -21.24 20.05
CA ASN A 439 0.98 -22.14 20.24
C ASN A 439 1.41 -23.33 21.11
N ILE A 440 0.75 -23.48 22.25
CA ILE A 440 1.01 -24.53 23.22
C ILE A 440 -0.21 -25.45 23.27
N THR A 441 0.03 -26.76 23.21
CA THR A 441 -0.97 -27.81 23.46
C THR A 441 -0.40 -28.81 24.47
N PRO A 442 -1.21 -29.73 25.03
CA PRO A 442 -0.71 -30.75 25.96
C PRO A 442 0.39 -31.64 25.35
N GLU A 443 0.45 -31.78 24.03
CA GLU A 443 1.39 -32.65 23.34
C GLU A 443 2.69 -31.93 22.93
N ARG A 444 2.66 -30.61 22.72
CA ARG A 444 3.81 -29.87 22.16
C ARG A 444 3.79 -28.37 22.38
N LEU A 445 4.98 -27.78 22.31
CA LEU A 445 5.23 -26.36 22.13
C LEU A 445 5.54 -26.04 20.66
N ARG A 446 4.91 -24.99 20.11
CA ARG A 446 5.28 -24.35 18.85
C ARG A 446 5.65 -22.89 19.10
N PHE A 447 6.86 -22.50 18.69
CA PHE A 447 7.38 -21.14 18.86
C PHE A 447 7.88 -20.58 17.54
N ASP A 448 7.34 -19.44 17.14
CA ASP A 448 7.68 -18.73 15.91
C ASP A 448 8.46 -17.47 16.27
N PHE A 449 9.61 -17.22 15.62
CA PHE A 449 10.54 -16.15 15.98
C PHE A 449 11.18 -15.50 14.76
N SER A 450 11.59 -14.23 14.90
CA SER A 450 12.28 -13.50 13.84
C SER A 450 13.71 -14.00 13.66
N PHE A 451 13.99 -14.60 12.52
CA PHE A 451 15.33 -15.01 12.13
C PHE A 451 15.41 -15.21 10.62
N ALA A 452 16.42 -14.62 9.97
CA ALA A 452 16.48 -14.51 8.52
C ALA A 452 16.80 -15.82 7.80
N ARG A 453 17.48 -16.75 8.48
CA ARG A 453 18.00 -17.99 7.89
C ARG A 453 17.61 -19.22 8.69
N LYS A 454 17.89 -20.40 8.12
CA LYS A 454 17.79 -21.67 8.85
C LYS A 454 18.81 -21.71 10.00
N MET A 455 18.39 -22.22 11.15
CA MET A 455 19.32 -22.49 12.25
C MET A 455 20.25 -23.64 11.86
N THR A 456 21.54 -23.51 12.16
CA THR A 456 22.49 -24.61 12.01
C THR A 456 22.18 -25.71 13.03
N ASP A 457 22.65 -26.92 12.78
CA ASP A 457 22.47 -28.02 13.73
C ASP A 457 23.18 -27.73 15.06
N GLU A 458 24.29 -27.00 15.01
CA GLU A 458 25.02 -26.58 16.21
C GLU A 458 24.27 -25.49 17.00
N GLU A 459 23.64 -24.52 16.32
CA GLU A 459 22.80 -23.52 16.98
C GLU A 459 21.60 -24.16 17.68
N LYS A 460 20.92 -25.11 17.02
CA LYS A 460 19.81 -25.85 17.62
C LYS A 460 20.27 -26.62 18.85
N LYS A 461 21.43 -27.27 18.77
CA LYS A 461 22.02 -28.00 19.90
C LYS A 461 22.35 -27.06 21.07
N LYS A 462 22.97 -25.90 20.81
CA LYS A 462 23.28 -24.89 21.83
C LYS A 462 22.02 -24.36 22.52
N VAL A 463 20.97 -24.07 21.77
CA VAL A 463 19.68 -23.64 22.33
C VAL A 463 19.08 -24.74 23.21
N GLU A 464 19.03 -25.98 22.73
CA GLU A 464 18.51 -27.11 23.50
C GLU A 464 19.31 -27.37 24.79
N GLU A 465 20.64 -27.33 24.72
CA GLU A 465 21.52 -27.47 25.88
C GLU A 465 21.34 -26.34 26.89
N LEU A 466 21.18 -25.10 26.42
CA LEU A 466 20.98 -23.95 27.29
C LEU A 466 19.64 -24.01 28.02
N VAL A 467 18.55 -24.35 27.33
CA VAL A 467 17.23 -24.54 27.98
C VAL A 467 17.30 -25.65 29.03
N ASN A 468 17.87 -26.80 28.69
CA ASN A 468 18.02 -27.91 29.64
C ASN A 468 18.93 -27.58 30.82
N LYS A 469 19.99 -26.79 30.61
CA LYS A 469 20.84 -26.28 31.69
C LYS A 469 20.02 -25.43 32.66
N LYS A 470 19.19 -24.51 32.14
CA LYS A 470 18.33 -23.64 32.96
C LYS A 470 17.20 -24.38 33.67
N ILE A 471 16.74 -25.50 33.11
CA ILE A 471 15.85 -26.43 33.81
C ILE A 471 16.58 -27.08 35.00
N LYS A 472 17.79 -27.60 34.81
CA LYS A 472 18.59 -28.24 35.87
C LYS A 472 18.98 -27.27 37.00
N GLU A 473 19.17 -26.00 36.68
CA GLU A 473 19.45 -24.94 37.68
C GLU A 473 18.28 -24.68 38.64
N SER A 474 17.10 -25.26 38.41
CA SER A 474 15.94 -25.18 39.31
C SER A 474 15.56 -23.74 39.67
N LEU A 475 15.41 -22.91 38.63
CA LEU A 475 15.19 -21.48 38.76
C LEU A 475 13.78 -21.18 39.28
N PRO A 476 13.62 -20.30 40.28
CA PRO A 476 12.31 -19.87 40.74
C PRO A 476 11.62 -19.02 39.67
N VAL A 477 10.31 -19.19 39.55
CA VAL A 477 9.45 -18.40 38.66
C VAL A 477 8.56 -17.50 39.52
N SER A 478 8.66 -16.20 39.30
CA SER A 478 7.90 -15.17 40.02
C SER A 478 7.33 -14.15 39.04
N TYR A 479 6.40 -13.31 39.49
CA TYR A 479 5.91 -12.18 38.70
C TYR A 479 5.80 -10.92 39.54
N GLU A 480 5.85 -9.78 38.85
CA GLU A 480 5.60 -8.45 39.41
C GLU A 480 4.62 -7.72 38.48
N ASP A 481 3.69 -6.95 39.05
CA ASP A 481 2.82 -6.06 38.29
C ASP A 481 3.48 -4.66 38.28
N LEU A 482 3.92 -4.19 37.11
CA LEU A 482 4.67 -2.94 36.92
C LEU A 482 3.93 -2.00 35.97
N SER A 483 4.29 -0.72 35.93
CA SER A 483 3.90 0.14 34.80
C SER A 483 4.69 -0.24 33.54
N LEU A 484 4.18 0.14 32.37
CA LEU A 484 4.85 -0.12 31.08
C LEU A 484 6.25 0.49 31.03
N GLU A 485 6.42 1.70 31.56
CA GLU A 485 7.69 2.41 31.59
C GLU A 485 8.72 1.78 32.55
N GLU A 486 8.27 1.29 33.71
CA GLU A 486 9.13 0.54 34.65
C GLU A 486 9.57 -0.79 34.07
N ALA A 487 8.67 -1.51 33.40
CA ALA A 487 8.97 -2.79 32.78
C ALA A 487 9.98 -2.64 31.62
N LYS A 488 9.86 -1.58 30.79
CA LYS A 488 10.88 -1.24 29.78
C LYS A 488 12.24 -0.93 30.40
N LYS A 489 12.28 -0.14 31.49
CA LYS A 489 13.53 0.19 32.19
C LYS A 489 14.22 -1.04 32.78
N LYS A 490 13.47 -2.04 33.22
CA LYS A 490 14.02 -3.33 33.69
C LYS A 490 14.44 -4.27 32.56
N GLY A 491 14.24 -3.89 31.29
CA GLY A 491 14.64 -4.69 30.13
C GLY A 491 13.69 -5.84 29.80
N ALA A 492 12.42 -5.76 30.21
CA ALA A 492 11.43 -6.80 29.93
C ALA A 492 11.17 -6.92 28.41
N VAL A 493 11.15 -8.15 27.91
CA VAL A 493 10.94 -8.45 26.47
C VAL A 493 9.47 -8.81 26.23
N GLY A 494 8.84 -8.27 25.18
CA GLY A 494 7.46 -8.58 24.80
C GLY A 494 6.99 -7.86 23.54
N LEU A 495 5.81 -8.24 23.03
CA LEU A 495 5.14 -7.59 21.89
C LEU A 495 4.41 -6.33 22.39
N PHE A 496 4.99 -5.14 22.15
CA PHE A 496 4.41 -3.86 22.58
C PHE A 496 3.24 -3.36 21.71
N GLU A 497 2.63 -4.25 20.91
CA GLU A 497 1.60 -3.92 19.91
C GLU A 497 0.16 -3.95 20.47
N GLU A 498 -0.04 -4.37 21.72
CA GLU A 498 -1.34 -4.29 22.39
C GLU A 498 -1.48 -2.97 23.18
N LYS A 499 -2.66 -2.35 23.16
CA LYS A 499 -3.04 -1.29 24.12
C LYS A 499 -3.11 -1.90 25.52
N TYR A 500 -1.96 -2.03 26.19
CA TYR A 500 -1.91 -2.42 27.59
C TYR A 500 -2.56 -1.34 28.46
N GLY A 501 -3.31 -1.73 29.48
CA GLY A 501 -3.79 -0.80 30.52
C GLY A 501 -2.64 -0.25 31.38
N ASP A 502 -2.95 0.56 32.38
CA ASP A 502 -1.95 1.29 33.20
C ASP A 502 -0.93 0.39 33.95
N LYS A 503 -1.22 -0.91 34.09
CA LYS A 503 -0.33 -1.91 34.71
C LYS A 503 -0.20 -3.16 33.86
N VAL A 504 1.01 -3.71 33.82
CA VAL A 504 1.43 -4.87 33.03
C VAL A 504 2.11 -5.90 33.92
N ARG A 505 1.78 -7.18 33.73
CA ARG A 505 2.40 -8.30 34.47
C ARG A 505 3.67 -8.77 33.77
N VAL A 506 4.76 -8.81 34.51
CA VAL A 506 6.06 -9.27 34.04
C VAL A 506 6.46 -10.51 34.83
N TYR A 507 6.72 -11.61 34.13
CA TYR A 507 7.24 -12.84 34.72
C TYR A 507 8.76 -12.86 34.66
N LYS A 508 9.37 -13.32 35.76
CA LYS A 508 10.80 -13.50 35.95
C LYS A 508 11.09 -14.99 36.18
N ILE A 509 12.04 -15.55 35.44
CA ILE A 509 12.53 -16.93 35.61
C ILE A 509 14.02 -16.86 35.99
N GLY A 510 14.30 -16.95 37.30
CA GLY A 510 15.62 -16.61 37.83
C GLY A 510 16.12 -15.26 37.29
N ASP A 511 17.43 -15.11 37.09
CA ASP A 511 17.99 -13.94 36.40
C ASP A 511 18.16 -14.17 34.89
N PHE A 512 17.43 -15.15 34.32
CA PHE A 512 17.59 -15.56 32.93
C PHE A 512 16.59 -14.89 31.99
N SER A 513 15.29 -15.01 32.27
CA SER A 513 14.23 -14.41 31.43
C SER A 513 13.39 -13.42 32.24
N LEU A 514 13.02 -12.32 31.60
CA LEU A 514 12.11 -11.29 32.09
C LEU A 514 11.18 -10.87 30.95
N GLU A 515 9.93 -11.30 30.99
CA GLU A 515 9.01 -11.18 29.84
C GLU A 515 7.59 -10.78 30.27
N PHE A 516 6.92 -10.03 29.41
CA PHE A 516 5.50 -9.69 29.59
C PHE A 516 4.66 -10.93 29.36
N CYS A 517 3.88 -11.34 30.35
CA CYS A 517 2.99 -12.48 30.20
C CYS A 517 1.80 -12.44 31.15
N GLY A 518 0.64 -12.82 30.64
CA GLY A 518 -0.62 -12.92 31.40
C GLY A 518 -1.09 -14.34 31.68
N GLY A 519 -0.38 -15.37 31.23
CA GLY A 519 -0.76 -16.77 31.41
C GLY A 519 -0.19 -17.41 32.69
N PRO A 520 -0.66 -18.61 33.07
CA PRO A 520 -0.13 -19.38 34.20
C PRO A 520 1.27 -19.92 33.93
N HIS A 521 2.09 -20.00 34.98
CA HIS A 521 3.44 -20.57 34.93
C HIS A 521 3.65 -21.59 36.05
N VAL A 522 4.65 -22.46 35.87
CA VAL A 522 5.13 -23.31 36.96
C VAL A 522 5.84 -22.46 38.01
N LYS A 523 5.99 -22.97 39.24
CA LYS A 523 6.69 -22.24 40.31
C LYS A 523 8.21 -22.33 40.22
N ASN A 524 8.73 -23.38 39.59
CA ASN A 524 10.16 -23.64 39.45
C ASN A 524 10.44 -24.41 38.16
N THR A 525 11.60 -24.21 37.53
CA THR A 525 11.96 -24.86 36.27
C THR A 525 12.30 -26.35 36.40
N ASP A 526 12.59 -26.85 37.61
CA ASP A 526 12.92 -28.26 37.87
C ASP A 526 11.83 -29.25 37.44
N ILE A 527 10.55 -28.84 37.54
CA ILE A 527 9.42 -29.70 37.17
C ILE A 527 9.17 -29.82 35.66
N LEU A 528 9.97 -29.13 34.83
CA LEU A 528 9.80 -29.11 33.37
C LEU A 528 10.34 -30.38 32.67
N GLY A 529 11.17 -31.18 33.34
CA GLY A 529 11.76 -32.39 32.73
C GLY A 529 12.83 -32.06 31.70
N THR A 530 12.90 -32.81 30.60
CA THR A 530 13.92 -32.62 29.55
C THR A 530 13.32 -31.97 28.30
N PHE A 531 13.84 -30.80 27.91
CA PHE A 531 13.45 -30.11 26.69
C PHE A 531 14.11 -30.71 25.45
N LYS A 532 13.33 -30.89 24.37
CA LYS A 532 13.84 -31.34 23.08
C LYS A 532 13.19 -30.61 21.91
N ILE A 533 14.02 -30.09 21.00
CA ILE A 533 13.59 -29.58 19.69
C ILE A 533 13.33 -30.76 18.75
N VAL A 534 12.09 -30.88 18.28
CA VAL A 534 11.66 -31.94 17.35
C VAL A 534 11.88 -31.51 15.91
N LYS A 535 11.55 -30.25 15.60
CA LYS A 535 11.64 -29.73 14.23
C LYS A 535 11.88 -28.22 14.25
N GLU A 536 12.64 -27.76 13.26
CA GLU A 536 12.79 -26.34 12.94
C GLU A 536 12.47 -26.15 11.44
N GLU A 537 11.61 -25.19 11.11
CA GLU A 537 11.14 -24.95 9.74
C GLU A 537 10.87 -23.46 9.46
N ALA A 538 10.91 -23.06 8.18
CA ALA A 538 10.50 -21.72 7.77
C ALA A 538 8.97 -21.59 7.88
N VAL A 539 8.48 -20.43 8.35
CA VAL A 539 7.05 -20.10 8.31
C VAL A 539 6.77 -19.12 7.17
N SER A 540 7.58 -18.07 7.11
CA SER A 540 7.53 -17.00 6.13
C SER A 540 8.91 -16.33 6.08
N LEU A 541 9.10 -15.35 5.18
CA LEU A 541 10.36 -14.62 5.09
C LEU A 541 10.70 -13.95 6.44
N GLY A 542 11.91 -14.20 6.94
CA GLY A 542 12.38 -13.66 8.21
C GLY A 542 11.76 -14.29 9.46
N VAL A 543 10.93 -15.34 9.32
CA VAL A 543 10.28 -16.02 10.46
C VAL A 543 10.55 -17.53 10.41
N ARG A 544 11.10 -18.03 11.52
CA ARG A 544 11.39 -19.46 11.74
C ARG A 544 10.48 -20.02 12.83
N ARG A 545 10.23 -21.33 12.80
CA ARG A 545 9.38 -22.03 13.76
C ARG A 545 10.11 -23.22 14.34
N ILE A 546 10.11 -23.30 15.67
CA ILE A 546 10.51 -24.48 16.43
C ILE A 546 9.25 -25.21 16.91
N LYS A 547 9.25 -26.53 16.75
CA LYS A 547 8.35 -27.45 17.45
C LYS A 547 9.18 -28.23 18.45
N ALA A 548 8.78 -28.23 19.72
CA ALA A 548 9.51 -28.85 20.81
C ALA A 548 8.58 -29.59 21.76
N ILE A 549 9.16 -30.51 22.53
CA ILE A 549 8.47 -31.32 23.55
C ILE A 549 9.26 -31.33 24.86
N LEU A 550 8.57 -31.64 25.95
CA LEU A 550 9.16 -31.98 27.25
C LEU A 550 9.07 -33.49 27.43
N LYS A 551 10.14 -34.10 27.95
CA LYS A 551 10.25 -35.53 28.22
C LYS A 551 10.49 -35.83 29.68
#